data_AF-A0A2M7G7Z3-F1
#
_entry.id   AF-A0A2M7G7Z3-F1
#
_cell.length_a   1.000
_cell.length_b   1.000
_cell.length_c   1.000
_cell.angle_alpha   90.00
_cell.angle_beta   90.00
_cell.angle_gamma   90.00
#
_symmetry.space_group_name_H-M   'P 1'
#
loop_
_entity.id
_entity.type
_entity.pdbx_description
1 polymer ?
#
loop_
_entity_poly.entity_id
_entity_poly.type
_entity_poly.pdbx_seq_one_letter_code
_entity_poly.pdbx_strand_id
1 'polypeptide(L)'
;MSELKTAKRHAFKKWAKPAVFLAVLVLLFISARFLGLDKKLAELQTWIQSLGTLGPIVFVALYALATVLAIPGSALTLAGGALFGSSTGLICVSLGSTLGAALCFLIARYLARNTLEQSFENNPLFQKLDALTEKQGAMIVAITRLVPLFPFNLLNYGFGLTKVPFLTYLFWSWLCMLPGTLLYVVGSDALTQALAKGQIPWPLVGLVILMLMLISLIARKAQKKLEEASS
;
A
#
# COMPACT_ATOMS: atom_id res chain seq x y z
N MET A 1 -4.60 -47.49 -4.31
CA MET A 1 -3.49 -46.66 -4.83
C MET A 1 -3.94 -45.35 -5.51
N SER A 2 -5.24 -45.16 -5.80
CA SER A 2 -5.82 -43.91 -6.36
C SER A 2 -6.01 -42.82 -5.30
N GLU A 3 -6.50 -43.16 -4.11
CA GLU A 3 -6.79 -42.25 -2.97
C GLU A 3 -5.57 -41.43 -2.50
N LEU A 4 -4.39 -42.05 -2.43
CA LEU A 4 -3.12 -41.40 -2.03
C LEU A 4 -2.62 -40.37 -3.05
N LYS A 5 -2.94 -40.53 -4.34
CA LYS A 5 -2.59 -39.56 -5.40
C LYS A 5 -3.46 -38.31 -5.33
N THR A 6 -4.73 -38.45 -4.97
CA THR A 6 -5.69 -37.34 -4.84
C THR A 6 -5.37 -36.44 -3.64
N ALA A 7 -5.02 -37.03 -2.49
CA ALA A 7 -4.64 -36.30 -1.28
C ALA A 7 -3.35 -35.46 -1.46
N LYS A 8 -2.31 -36.02 -2.08
CA LYS A 8 -1.06 -35.28 -2.41
C LYS A 8 -1.30 -34.11 -3.38
N ARG A 9 -2.21 -34.26 -4.35
CA ARG A 9 -2.59 -33.19 -5.29
C ARG A 9 -3.31 -32.02 -4.60
N HIS A 10 -4.16 -32.30 -3.62
CA HIS A 10 -4.84 -31.27 -2.81
C HIS A 10 -3.88 -30.53 -1.86
N ALA A 11 -2.93 -31.24 -1.24
CA ALA A 11 -1.89 -30.63 -0.42
C ALA A 11 -0.97 -29.72 -1.26
N PHE A 12 -0.54 -30.18 -2.44
CA PHE A 12 0.30 -29.37 -3.36
C PHE A 12 -0.41 -28.10 -3.84
N LYS A 13 -1.72 -28.17 -4.15
CA LYS A 13 -2.53 -26.98 -4.52
C LYS A 13 -2.70 -25.98 -3.36
N LYS A 14 -2.73 -26.44 -2.10
CA LYS A 14 -2.80 -25.57 -0.91
C LYS A 14 -1.50 -24.80 -0.68
N TRP A 15 -0.34 -25.38 -0.98
CA TRP A 15 0.97 -24.75 -0.80
C TRP A 15 1.53 -24.06 -2.04
N ALA A 16 0.95 -24.31 -3.23
CA ALA A 16 1.36 -23.66 -4.47
C ALA A 16 1.17 -22.13 -4.43
N LYS A 17 0.08 -21.63 -3.83
CA LYS A 17 -0.17 -20.18 -3.71
C LYS A 17 0.87 -19.47 -2.81
N PRO A 18 1.15 -19.93 -1.58
CA PRO A 18 2.20 -19.32 -0.76
C PRO A 18 3.61 -19.54 -1.35
N ALA A 19 3.88 -20.66 -2.03
CA ALA A 19 5.17 -20.88 -2.70
C ALA A 19 5.37 -19.95 -3.92
N VAL A 20 4.33 -19.72 -4.73
CA VAL A 20 4.37 -18.74 -5.83
C VAL A 20 4.49 -17.32 -5.28
N PHE A 21 3.79 -17.00 -4.19
CA PHE A 21 3.95 -15.70 -3.52
C PHE A 21 5.37 -15.49 -2.99
N LEU A 22 5.94 -16.51 -2.33
CA LEU A 22 7.34 -16.47 -1.87
C LEU A 22 8.31 -16.36 -3.05
N ALA A 23 8.06 -17.07 -4.15
CA ALA A 23 8.88 -16.99 -5.36
C ALA A 23 8.79 -15.61 -6.03
N VAL A 24 7.61 -14.98 -6.06
CA VAL A 24 7.44 -13.60 -6.57
C VAL A 24 8.14 -12.60 -5.65
N LEU A 25 8.04 -12.75 -4.32
CA LEU A 25 8.78 -11.92 -3.37
C LEU A 25 10.30 -12.08 -3.52
N VAL A 26 10.78 -13.31 -3.70
CA VAL A 26 12.19 -13.61 -3.94
C VAL A 26 12.64 -13.06 -5.30
N LEU A 27 11.83 -13.17 -6.36
CA LEU A 27 12.12 -12.60 -7.67
C LEU A 27 12.13 -11.07 -7.65
N LEU A 28 11.19 -10.43 -6.94
CA LEU A 28 11.19 -8.98 -6.73
C LEU A 28 12.42 -8.53 -5.93
N PHE A 29 12.81 -9.29 -4.90
CA PHE A 29 14.00 -9.04 -4.10
C PHE A 29 15.30 -9.19 -4.91
N ILE A 30 15.40 -10.24 -5.73
CA ILE A 30 16.52 -10.47 -6.65
C ILE A 30 16.57 -9.39 -7.74
N SER A 31 15.41 -9.00 -8.30
CA SER A 31 15.33 -7.93 -9.31
C SER A 31 15.74 -6.58 -8.71
N ALA A 32 15.35 -6.30 -7.47
CA ALA A 32 15.77 -5.11 -6.76
C ALA A 32 17.30 -5.07 -6.54
N ARG A 33 17.89 -6.21 -6.18
CA ARG A 33 19.35 -6.38 -6.08
C ARG A 33 20.06 -6.20 -7.42
N PHE A 34 19.53 -6.78 -8.50
CA PHE A 34 20.11 -6.68 -9.85
C PHE A 34 20.06 -5.26 -10.41
N LEU A 35 19.02 -4.50 -10.09
CA LEU A 35 18.88 -3.09 -10.47
C LEU A 35 19.77 -2.14 -9.64
N GLY A 36 20.52 -2.64 -8.66
CA GLY A 36 21.39 -1.84 -7.80
C GLY A 36 20.60 -0.87 -6.91
N LEU A 37 19.34 -1.18 -6.57
CA LEU A 37 18.52 -0.34 -5.72
C LEU A 37 19.18 -0.09 -4.36
N ASP A 38 19.94 -1.05 -3.84
CA ASP A 38 20.67 -0.92 -2.57
C ASP A 38 21.66 0.26 -2.60
N LYS A 39 22.41 0.41 -3.70
CA LYS A 39 23.37 1.52 -3.88
C LYS A 39 22.64 2.84 -4.12
N LYS A 40 21.58 2.83 -4.93
CA LYS A 40 20.77 4.03 -5.18
C LYS A 40 20.03 4.51 -3.93
N LEU A 41 19.57 3.60 -3.08
CA LEU A 41 18.95 3.91 -1.80
C LEU A 41 19.97 4.50 -0.83
N ALA A 42 21.20 3.97 -0.80
CA ALA A 42 22.28 4.52 0.01
C ALA A 42 22.72 5.92 -0.48
N GLU A 43 22.85 6.13 -1.79
CA GLU A 43 23.13 7.45 -2.37
C GLU A 43 22.00 8.44 -2.10
N LEU A 44 20.75 8.01 -2.27
CA LEU A 44 19.57 8.80 -1.93
C LEU A 44 19.55 9.15 -0.43
N GLN A 45 19.94 8.21 0.43
CA GLN A 45 20.07 8.43 1.87
C GLN A 45 21.11 9.49 2.19
N THR A 46 22.31 9.39 1.62
CA THR A 46 23.38 10.36 1.84
C THR A 46 22.97 11.74 1.32
N TRP A 47 22.33 11.80 0.15
CA TRP A 47 21.84 13.06 -0.42
C TRP A 47 20.72 13.68 0.42
N ILE A 48 19.72 12.91 0.83
CA ILE A 48 18.63 13.40 1.69
C ILE A 48 19.18 13.89 3.04
N GLN A 49 20.15 13.18 3.62
CA GLN A 49 20.80 13.61 4.86
C GLN A 49 21.59 14.90 4.68
N SER A 50 22.22 15.10 3.51
CA SER A 50 22.95 16.35 3.21
C SER A 50 22.05 17.59 3.15
N LEU A 51 20.73 17.41 2.92
CA LEU A 51 19.74 18.48 2.89
C LEU A 51 19.30 18.96 4.29
N GLY A 52 19.76 18.31 5.36
CA GLY A 52 19.44 18.69 6.74
C GLY A 52 17.92 18.75 7.01
N THR A 53 17.43 19.91 7.44
CA THR A 53 16.01 20.13 7.78
C THR A 53 15.07 20.10 6.57
N LEU A 54 15.59 20.27 5.33
CA LEU A 54 14.79 20.16 4.11
C LEU A 54 14.61 18.71 3.63
N GLY A 55 15.41 17.77 4.15
CA GLY A 55 15.35 16.35 3.76
C GLY A 55 13.94 15.75 3.82
N PRO A 56 13.19 15.89 4.94
CA PRO A 56 11.80 15.45 5.05
C PRO A 56 10.87 16.01 3.97
N ILE A 57 10.98 17.31 3.67
CA ILE A 57 10.11 18.00 2.69
C ILE A 57 10.40 17.48 1.28
N VAL A 58 11.68 17.35 0.94
CA VAL A 58 12.10 16.82 -0.37
C VAL A 58 11.68 15.37 -0.52
N PHE A 59 11.80 14.56 0.53
CA PHE A 59 11.32 13.18 0.50
C PHE A 59 9.80 13.10 0.26
N VAL A 60 9.00 13.93 0.91
CA VAL A 60 7.54 14.00 0.68
C VAL A 60 7.23 14.35 -0.78
N ALA A 61 7.91 15.33 -1.35
CA ALA A 61 7.74 15.74 -2.75
C ALA A 61 8.14 14.61 -3.73
N LEU A 62 9.28 13.95 -3.49
CA LEU A 62 9.73 12.81 -4.27
C LEU A 62 8.77 11.64 -4.16
N TYR A 63 8.21 11.37 -2.98
CA TYR A 63 7.21 10.33 -2.79
C TYR A 63 5.96 10.62 -3.63
N ALA A 64 5.45 11.86 -3.56
CA ALA A 64 4.29 12.26 -4.31
C ALA A 64 4.53 12.15 -5.83
N LEU A 65 5.67 12.63 -6.32
CA LEU A 65 6.05 12.53 -7.73
C LEU A 65 6.18 11.07 -8.17
N ALA A 66 6.86 10.24 -7.40
CA ALA A 66 7.03 8.82 -7.68
C ALA A 66 5.67 8.09 -7.74
N THR A 67 4.73 8.47 -6.88
CA THR A 67 3.36 7.95 -6.90
C THR A 67 2.65 8.31 -8.22
N VAL A 68 2.79 9.56 -8.68
CA VAL A 68 2.25 10.01 -9.98
C VAL A 68 2.90 9.26 -11.15
N LEU A 69 4.21 8.97 -11.06
CA LEU A 69 4.93 8.17 -12.05
C LEU A 69 4.66 6.65 -11.95
N ALA A 70 3.66 6.26 -11.17
CA ALA A 70 3.26 4.88 -10.93
C ALA A 70 4.37 3.97 -10.34
N ILE A 71 5.37 4.57 -9.67
CA ILE A 71 6.41 3.83 -8.95
C ILE A 71 5.79 3.16 -7.71
N PRO A 72 6.19 1.92 -7.36
CA PRO A 72 5.68 1.24 -6.16
C PRO A 72 6.01 2.01 -4.87
N GLY A 73 4.96 2.50 -4.18
CA GLY A 73 5.12 3.25 -2.92
C GLY A 73 5.72 2.44 -1.77
N SER A 74 5.69 1.10 -1.82
CA SER A 74 6.27 0.24 -0.79
C SER A 74 7.77 0.46 -0.59
N ALA A 75 8.52 0.65 -1.68
CA ALA A 75 9.96 0.92 -1.61
C ALA A 75 10.25 2.24 -0.90
N LEU A 76 9.47 3.27 -1.21
CA LEU A 76 9.59 4.59 -0.60
C LEU A 76 9.13 4.58 0.86
N THR A 77 8.07 3.86 1.21
CA THR A 77 7.62 3.68 2.60
C THR A 77 8.71 3.03 3.45
N LEU A 78 9.36 1.98 2.94
CA LEU A 78 10.49 1.33 3.62
C LEU A 78 11.68 2.29 3.76
N ALA A 79 12.01 3.02 2.69
CA ALA A 79 13.05 4.04 2.72
C ALA A 79 12.74 5.11 3.78
N GLY A 80 11.51 5.60 3.87
CA GLY A 80 11.13 6.60 4.87
C GLY A 80 11.39 6.14 6.31
N GLY A 81 11.07 4.88 6.64
CA GLY A 81 11.37 4.30 7.95
C GLY A 81 12.87 4.11 8.20
N ALA A 82 13.63 3.69 7.19
CA ALA A 82 15.09 3.51 7.30
C ALA A 82 15.85 4.85 7.39
N LEU A 83 15.35 5.90 6.73
CA LEU A 83 15.98 7.22 6.64
C LEU A 83 15.71 8.09 7.87
N PHE A 84 14.45 8.12 8.32
CA PHE A 84 13.97 9.09 9.30
C PHE A 84 13.50 8.44 10.62
N GLY A 85 13.56 7.11 10.72
CA GLY A 85 13.04 6.36 11.86
C GLY A 85 11.51 6.34 11.94
N SER A 86 10.98 5.72 12.99
CA SER A 86 9.55 5.45 13.13
C SER A 86 8.67 6.71 13.18
N SER A 87 9.09 7.75 13.89
CA SER A 87 8.27 8.95 14.13
C SER A 87 8.23 9.86 12.90
N THR A 88 9.39 10.41 12.52
CA THR A 88 9.51 11.33 11.38
C THR A 88 9.21 10.61 10.06
N GLY A 89 9.62 9.34 9.92
CA GLY A 89 9.30 8.52 8.76
C GLY A 89 7.80 8.32 8.58
N LEU A 90 7.03 8.11 9.66
CA LEU A 90 5.58 7.95 9.58
C LEU A 90 4.90 9.22 9.07
N ILE A 91 5.31 10.38 9.57
CA ILE A 91 4.78 11.68 9.13
C ILE A 91 5.11 11.89 7.64
N CYS A 92 6.37 11.72 7.26
CA CYS A 92 6.83 11.95 5.89
C CYS A 92 6.14 11.00 4.90
N VAL A 93 6.04 9.72 5.20
CA VAL A 93 5.39 8.74 4.33
C VAL A 93 3.88 8.97 4.29
N SER A 94 3.25 9.29 5.43
CA SER A 94 1.82 9.59 5.47
C SER A 94 1.48 10.80 4.60
N LEU A 95 2.23 11.89 4.72
CA LEU A 95 2.07 13.08 3.88
C LEU A 95 2.38 12.80 2.41
N GLY A 96 3.51 12.15 2.12
CA GLY A 96 3.93 11.83 0.75
C GLY A 96 2.93 10.93 0.01
N SER A 97 2.47 9.88 0.67
CA SER A 97 1.48 8.95 0.09
C SER A 97 0.10 9.59 -0.10
N THR A 98 -0.32 10.45 0.83
CA THR A 98 -1.59 11.18 0.75
C THR A 98 -1.55 12.23 -0.36
N LEU A 99 -0.45 13.00 -0.46
CA LEU A 99 -0.25 13.98 -1.53
C LEU A 99 -0.15 13.31 -2.90
N GLY A 100 0.62 12.22 -3.02
CA GLY A 100 0.70 11.46 -4.27
C GLY A 100 -0.67 10.91 -4.69
N ALA A 101 -1.42 10.33 -3.75
CA ALA A 101 -2.77 9.84 -4.00
C ALA A 101 -3.74 10.95 -4.41
N ALA A 102 -3.62 12.14 -3.82
CA ALA A 102 -4.39 13.32 -4.19
C ALA A 102 -4.08 13.79 -5.62
N LEU A 103 -2.80 13.87 -5.97
CA LEU A 103 -2.36 14.29 -7.31
C LEU A 103 -2.85 13.31 -8.38
N CYS A 104 -2.66 12.01 -8.21
CA CYS A 104 -3.19 11.00 -9.14
C CYS A 104 -4.70 11.14 -9.34
N PHE A 105 -5.45 11.33 -8.24
CA PHE A 105 -6.90 11.51 -8.29
C PHE A 105 -7.29 12.76 -9.09
N LEU A 106 -6.66 13.90 -8.80
CA LEU A 106 -6.97 15.17 -9.47
C LEU A 106 -6.58 15.13 -10.95
N ILE A 107 -5.43 14.52 -11.27
CA ILE A 107 -5.00 14.29 -12.65
C ILE A 107 -6.07 13.49 -13.40
N ALA A 108 -6.51 12.34 -12.87
CA ALA A 108 -7.57 11.56 -13.49
C ALA A 108 -8.89 12.34 -13.61
N ARG A 109 -9.28 13.07 -12.55
CA ARG A 109 -10.55 13.81 -12.50
C ARG A 109 -10.63 14.91 -13.55
N TYR A 110 -9.55 15.65 -13.77
CA TYR A 110 -9.58 16.81 -14.67
C TYR A 110 -9.12 16.50 -16.09
N LEU A 111 -8.18 15.56 -16.27
CA LEU A 111 -7.61 15.27 -17.59
C LEU A 111 -8.29 14.10 -18.31
N ALA A 112 -8.85 13.13 -17.57
CA ALA A 112 -9.32 11.87 -18.15
C ALA A 112 -10.83 11.61 -17.99
N ARG A 113 -11.46 12.12 -16.92
CA ARG A 113 -12.88 11.84 -16.62
C ARG A 113 -13.82 12.23 -17.76
N ASN A 114 -13.70 13.43 -18.32
CA ASN A 114 -14.62 13.91 -19.37
C ASN A 114 -14.59 13.01 -20.62
N THR A 115 -13.39 12.59 -21.05
CA THR A 115 -13.20 11.70 -22.20
C THR A 115 -13.77 10.30 -21.95
N LEU A 116 -13.56 9.77 -20.75
CA LEU A 116 -14.08 8.46 -20.34
C LEU A 116 -15.59 8.47 -20.17
N GLU A 117 -16.17 9.54 -19.63
CA GLU A 117 -17.61 9.68 -19.47
C GLU A 117 -18.31 9.66 -20.83
N GLN A 118 -17.81 10.40 -21.82
CA GLN A 118 -18.34 10.36 -23.19
C GLN A 118 -18.17 8.98 -23.86
N SER A 119 -17.07 8.28 -23.59
CA SER A 119 -16.78 6.98 -24.23
C SER A 119 -17.55 5.81 -23.60
N PHE A 120 -17.90 5.91 -22.31
CA PHE A 120 -18.50 4.84 -21.52
C PHE A 120 -19.87 5.20 -20.95
N GLU A 121 -20.49 6.28 -21.40
CA GLU A 121 -21.81 6.73 -20.94
C GLU A 121 -22.85 5.61 -21.03
N ASN A 122 -22.82 4.82 -22.10
CA ASN A 122 -23.75 3.71 -22.33
C ASN A 122 -23.35 2.39 -21.64
N ASN A 123 -22.23 2.36 -20.91
CA ASN A 123 -21.78 1.15 -20.24
C ASN A 123 -22.51 1.00 -18.87
N PRO A 124 -23.35 -0.04 -18.69
CA PRO A 124 -24.14 -0.20 -17.47
C PRO A 124 -23.28 -0.49 -16.23
N LEU A 125 -22.07 -1.03 -16.41
CA LEU A 125 -21.14 -1.28 -15.31
C LEU A 125 -20.47 0.03 -14.85
N PHE A 126 -20.14 0.92 -15.78
CA PHE A 126 -19.62 2.25 -15.46
C PHE A 126 -20.65 3.08 -14.69
N GLN A 127 -21.90 3.17 -15.18
CA GLN A 127 -22.98 3.89 -14.50
C GLN A 127 -23.25 3.36 -13.08
N LYS A 128 -23.27 2.02 -12.91
CA LYS A 128 -23.43 1.39 -11.58
C LYS A 128 -22.30 1.75 -10.64
N LEU A 129 -21.05 1.63 -11.08
CA LEU A 129 -19.89 2.01 -10.26
C LEU A 129 -19.97 3.48 -9.88
N ASP A 130 -20.30 4.35 -10.83
CA ASP A 130 -20.39 5.79 -10.60
C ASP A 130 -21.46 6.15 -9.56
N ALA A 131 -22.68 5.61 -9.70
CA ALA A 131 -23.76 5.80 -8.74
C ALA A 131 -23.47 5.21 -7.36
N LEU A 132 -22.81 4.06 -7.29
CA LEU A 132 -22.39 3.45 -6.02
C LEU A 132 -21.32 4.30 -5.33
N THR A 133 -20.36 4.81 -6.08
CA THR A 133 -19.31 5.69 -5.55
C THR A 133 -19.82 7.05 -5.11
N GLU A 134 -20.89 7.54 -5.72
CA GLU A 134 -21.58 8.77 -5.29
C GLU A 134 -22.29 8.59 -3.94
N LYS A 135 -23.03 7.48 -3.76
CA LYS A 135 -23.78 7.22 -2.53
C LYS A 135 -22.94 6.65 -1.38
N GLN A 136 -21.95 5.81 -1.69
CA GLN A 136 -21.19 5.03 -0.70
C GLN A 136 -19.67 5.19 -0.86
N GLY A 137 -19.21 6.29 -1.45
CA GLY A 137 -17.79 6.52 -1.76
C GLY A 137 -16.84 6.33 -0.57
N ALA A 138 -17.24 6.78 0.63
CA ALA A 138 -16.49 6.57 1.86
C ALA A 138 -16.22 5.08 2.15
N MET A 139 -17.26 4.25 2.10
CA MET A 139 -17.18 2.81 2.38
C MET A 139 -16.36 2.09 1.30
N ILE A 140 -16.54 2.46 0.03
CA ILE A 140 -15.80 1.86 -1.09
C ILE A 140 -14.31 2.18 -0.98
N VAL A 141 -13.95 3.44 -0.71
CA VAL A 141 -12.55 3.84 -0.49
C VAL A 141 -11.97 3.09 0.71
N ALA A 142 -12.67 3.04 1.84
CA ALA A 142 -12.19 2.35 3.03
C ALA A 142 -11.92 0.86 2.77
N ILE A 143 -12.88 0.14 2.16
CA ILE A 143 -12.75 -1.30 1.89
C ILE A 143 -11.61 -1.57 0.91
N THR A 144 -11.51 -0.80 -0.17
CA THR A 144 -10.46 -1.01 -1.18
C THR A 144 -9.06 -0.65 -0.70
N ARG A 145 -8.94 0.22 0.33
CA ARG A 145 -7.66 0.52 0.99
C ARG A 145 -7.26 -0.53 2.02
N LEU A 146 -8.23 -1.05 2.77
CA LEU A 146 -8.00 -2.08 3.78
C LEU A 146 -7.80 -3.47 3.16
N VAL A 147 -8.47 -3.74 2.04
CA VAL A 147 -8.33 -4.98 1.28
C VAL A 147 -7.52 -4.69 0.01
N PRO A 148 -6.24 -5.11 -0.07
CA PRO A 148 -5.36 -4.80 -1.19
C PRO A 148 -5.70 -5.64 -2.44
N LEU A 149 -6.91 -5.46 -2.99
CA LEU A 149 -7.39 -6.14 -4.19
C LEU A 149 -6.75 -5.58 -5.47
N PHE A 150 -6.34 -4.30 -5.44
CA PHE A 150 -5.83 -3.58 -6.59
C PHE A 150 -4.51 -2.86 -6.27
N PRO A 151 -3.63 -2.66 -7.27
CA PRO A 151 -2.43 -1.85 -7.11
C PRO A 151 -2.75 -0.42 -6.65
N PHE A 152 -1.95 0.11 -5.72
CA PHE A 152 -2.14 1.43 -5.13
C PHE A 152 -2.34 2.55 -6.17
N ASN A 153 -1.46 2.60 -7.19
CA ASN A 153 -1.49 3.64 -8.22
C ASN A 153 -2.75 3.53 -9.09
N LEU A 154 -3.13 2.31 -9.49
CA LEU A 154 -4.35 2.07 -10.26
C LEU A 154 -5.59 2.52 -9.49
N LEU A 155 -5.63 2.24 -8.19
CA LEU A 155 -6.73 2.64 -7.31
C LEU A 155 -6.87 4.17 -7.26
N ASN A 156 -5.75 4.89 -7.13
CA ASN A 156 -5.74 6.36 -7.03
C ASN A 156 -6.30 7.03 -8.30
N TYR A 157 -5.84 6.59 -9.47
CA TYR A 157 -6.37 7.09 -10.75
C TYR A 157 -7.82 6.64 -10.96
N GLY A 158 -8.14 5.39 -10.63
CA GLY A 158 -9.48 4.83 -10.74
C GLY A 158 -10.52 5.65 -9.97
N PHE A 159 -10.25 6.01 -8.71
CA PHE A 159 -11.15 6.87 -7.94
C PHE A 159 -11.28 8.28 -8.52
N GLY A 160 -10.23 8.83 -9.11
CA GLY A 160 -10.28 10.10 -9.83
C GLY A 160 -11.27 10.07 -11.00
N LEU A 161 -11.47 8.90 -11.60
CA LEU A 161 -12.42 8.67 -12.68
C LEU A 161 -13.85 8.37 -12.21
N THR A 162 -14.14 8.36 -10.91
CA THR A 162 -15.49 8.10 -10.36
C THR A 162 -16.14 9.38 -9.82
N LYS A 163 -17.37 9.32 -9.34
CA LYS A 163 -18.06 10.44 -8.67
C LYS A 163 -17.74 10.64 -7.18
N VAL A 164 -16.81 9.87 -6.59
CA VAL A 164 -16.41 10.10 -5.18
C VAL A 164 -15.96 11.55 -4.97
N PRO A 165 -16.43 12.26 -3.93
CA PRO A 165 -15.92 13.59 -3.59
C PRO A 165 -14.45 13.54 -3.19
N PHE A 166 -13.65 14.52 -3.63
CA PHE A 166 -12.20 14.57 -3.36
C PHE A 166 -11.87 14.48 -1.86
N LEU A 167 -12.57 15.25 -1.01
CA LEU A 167 -12.31 15.25 0.43
C LEU A 167 -12.67 13.90 1.08
N THR A 168 -13.74 13.26 0.64
CA THR A 168 -14.12 11.92 1.11
C THR A 168 -13.02 10.91 0.72
N TYR A 169 -12.57 10.93 -0.52
CA TYR A 169 -11.48 10.07 -0.97
C TYR A 169 -10.19 10.30 -0.18
N LEU A 170 -9.80 11.56 0.02
CA LEU A 170 -8.55 11.93 0.68
C LEU A 170 -8.54 11.50 2.15
N PHE A 171 -9.60 11.86 2.90
CA PHE A 171 -9.72 11.54 4.32
C PHE A 171 -9.74 10.04 4.58
N TRP A 172 -10.60 9.31 3.87
CA TRP A 172 -10.72 7.86 4.05
C TRP A 172 -9.48 7.11 3.57
N SER A 173 -8.83 7.57 2.49
CA SER A 173 -7.54 7.00 2.06
C SER A 173 -6.47 7.19 3.14
N TRP A 174 -6.29 8.42 3.63
CA TRP A 174 -5.31 8.70 4.68
C TRP A 174 -5.56 7.85 5.93
N LEU A 175 -6.81 7.84 6.42
CA LEU A 175 -7.19 7.10 7.62
C LEU A 175 -6.96 5.59 7.49
N CYS A 176 -7.39 4.99 6.37
CA CYS A 176 -7.26 3.55 6.17
C CYS A 176 -5.83 3.11 5.84
N MET A 177 -5.00 4.00 5.29
CA MET A 177 -3.59 3.70 5.00
C MET A 177 -2.70 3.80 6.25
N LEU A 178 -3.04 4.66 7.22
CA LEU A 178 -2.23 4.92 8.41
C LEU A 178 -1.76 3.65 9.16
N PRO A 179 -2.63 2.66 9.48
CA PRO A 179 -2.19 1.45 10.19
C PRO A 179 -1.15 0.66 9.40
N GLY A 180 -1.35 0.54 8.07
CA GLY A 180 -0.40 -0.09 7.17
C GLY A 180 0.92 0.68 7.14
N THR A 181 0.86 2.00 6.95
CA THR A 181 2.05 2.85 6.92
C THR A 181 2.85 2.73 8.22
N LEU A 182 2.19 2.75 9.38
CA LEU A 182 2.85 2.57 10.68
C LEU A 182 3.56 1.23 10.75
N LEU A 183 2.91 0.14 10.37
CA LEU A 183 3.51 -1.20 10.38
C LEU A 183 4.78 -1.27 9.52
N TYR A 184 4.72 -0.76 8.29
CA TYR A 184 5.86 -0.78 7.38
C TYR A 184 7.00 0.13 7.83
N VAL A 185 6.68 1.33 8.31
CA VAL A 185 7.69 2.30 8.75
C VAL A 185 8.39 1.81 10.02
N VAL A 186 7.62 1.38 11.03
CA VAL A 186 8.15 0.82 12.29
C VAL A 186 8.94 -0.46 12.02
N GLY A 187 8.43 -1.34 11.16
CA GLY A 187 9.13 -2.56 10.76
C GLY A 187 10.45 -2.28 10.05
N SER A 188 10.48 -1.29 9.15
CA SER A 188 11.69 -0.87 8.45
C SER A 188 12.72 -0.26 9.41
N ASP A 189 12.29 0.59 10.33
CA ASP A 189 13.16 1.18 11.36
C ASP A 189 13.75 0.08 12.28
N ALA A 190 12.90 -0.83 12.75
CA ALA A 190 13.32 -1.96 13.58
C ALA A 190 14.37 -2.85 12.87
N LEU A 191 14.13 -3.15 11.59
CA LEU A 191 15.06 -3.92 10.77
C LEU A 191 16.37 -3.17 10.54
N THR A 192 16.31 -1.87 10.26
CA THR A 192 17.48 -1.02 10.04
C THR A 192 18.35 -0.95 11.29
N GLN A 193 17.74 -0.79 12.47
CA GLN A 193 18.46 -0.82 13.74
C GLN A 193 19.09 -2.19 14.04
N ALA A 194 18.37 -3.28 13.78
CA ALA A 194 18.88 -4.64 13.96
C ALA A 194 20.09 -4.91 13.05
N LEU A 195 20.03 -4.51 11.78
CA LEU A 195 21.11 -4.72 10.81
C LEU A 195 22.32 -3.79 11.04
N ALA A 196 22.08 -2.51 11.34
CA ALA A 196 23.14 -1.51 11.46
C ALA A 196 23.83 -1.53 12.83
N LYS A 197 23.09 -1.78 13.90
CA LYS A 197 23.59 -1.70 15.29
C LYS A 197 23.73 -3.06 15.97
N GLY A 198 23.28 -4.15 15.35
CA GLY A 198 23.25 -5.49 15.95
C GLY A 198 22.30 -5.60 17.15
N GLN A 199 21.49 -4.58 17.41
CA GLN A 199 20.55 -4.52 18.54
C GLN A 199 19.13 -4.64 17.99
N ILE A 200 18.40 -5.66 18.43
CA ILE A 200 16.99 -5.84 18.08
C ILE A 200 16.17 -4.90 18.98
N PRO A 201 15.49 -3.88 18.42
CA PRO A 201 14.64 -3.00 19.21
C PRO A 201 13.33 -3.73 19.54
N TRP A 202 13.37 -4.54 20.61
CA TRP A 202 12.22 -5.32 21.09
C TRP A 202 10.92 -4.53 21.24
N PRO A 203 10.91 -3.24 21.65
CA PRO A 203 9.68 -2.45 21.68
C PRO A 203 9.04 -2.26 20.29
N LEU A 204 9.85 -1.98 19.25
CA LEU A 204 9.35 -1.80 17.89
C LEU A 204 8.88 -3.13 17.29
N VAL A 205 9.62 -4.21 17.56
CA VAL A 205 9.22 -5.57 17.15
C VAL A 205 7.91 -5.98 17.84
N GLY A 206 7.78 -5.72 19.13
CA GLY A 206 6.55 -5.95 19.89
C GLY A 206 5.35 -5.18 19.32
N LEU A 207 5.56 -3.91 18.94
CA LEU A 207 4.53 -3.09 18.29
C LEU A 207 4.10 -3.65 16.94
N VAL A 208 5.04 -4.11 16.11
CA VAL A 208 4.75 -4.75 14.81
C VAL A 208 3.96 -6.03 15.01
N ILE A 209 4.36 -6.89 15.96
CA ILE A 209 3.65 -8.14 16.28
C ILE A 209 2.23 -7.83 16.80
N LEU A 210 2.08 -6.87 17.70
CA LEU A 210 0.79 -6.46 18.22
C LEU A 210 -0.15 -5.96 17.11
N MET A 211 0.36 -5.12 16.21
CA MET A 211 -0.40 -4.63 15.06
C MET A 211 -0.82 -5.75 14.11
N LEU A 212 0.08 -6.67 13.77
CA LEU A 212 -0.26 -7.84 12.97
C LEU A 212 -1.33 -8.71 13.64
N MET A 213 -1.22 -8.90 14.96
CA MET A 213 -2.20 -9.64 15.74
C MET A 213 -3.57 -8.95 15.70
N LEU A 214 -3.63 -7.64 15.95
CA LEU A 214 -4.87 -6.86 15.88
C LEU A 214 -5.51 -6.92 14.49
N ILE A 215 -4.73 -6.71 13.42
CA ILE A 215 -5.21 -6.81 12.04
C ILE A 215 -5.76 -8.22 11.77
N SER A 216 -5.05 -9.27 12.20
CA SER A 216 -5.50 -10.66 12.02
C SER A 216 -6.81 -10.97 12.76
N LEU A 217 -6.99 -10.42 13.97
CA LEU A 217 -8.21 -10.60 14.76
C LEU A 217 -9.39 -9.86 14.13
N ILE A 218 -9.18 -8.64 13.65
CA ILE A 218 -10.20 -7.86 12.94
C ILE A 218 -10.60 -8.57 11.65
N ALA A 219 -9.63 -9.04 10.87
CA ALA A 219 -9.88 -9.80 9.64
C ALA A 219 -10.69 -11.07 9.91
N ARG A 220 -10.33 -11.86 10.94
CA ARG A 220 -11.09 -13.05 11.34
C ARG A 220 -12.51 -12.71 11.77
N LYS A 221 -12.70 -11.64 12.55
CA LYS A 221 -14.02 -11.22 13.02
C LYS A 221 -14.91 -10.72 11.87
N ALA A 222 -14.32 -10.02 10.89
CA ALA A 222 -15.01 -9.61 9.68
C ALA A 222 -15.42 -10.81 8.82
N GLN A 223 -14.55 -11.80 8.65
CA GLN A 223 -14.85 -13.04 7.93
C GLN A 223 -16.01 -13.81 8.57
N LYS A 224 -15.97 -14.00 9.89
CA LYS A 224 -17.02 -14.73 10.61
C LYS A 224 -18.40 -14.06 10.48
N LYS A 225 -18.46 -12.73 10.54
CA LYS A 225 -19.71 -11.98 10.35
C LYS A 225 -20.27 -12.10 8.92
N LEU A 226 -19.40 -12.20 7.91
CA LEU A 226 -19.83 -12.41 6.53
C LEU A 226 -20.39 -13.81 6.32
N GLU A 227 -19.81 -14.83 6.97
CA GLU A 227 -20.33 -16.21 6.96
C GLU A 227 -21.71 -16.29 7.64
N GLU A 228 -21.86 -15.69 8.83
CA GLU A 228 -23.12 -15.64 9.58
C GLU A 228 -24.24 -14.90 8.82
N ALA A 229 -23.93 -13.84 8.06
CA ALA A 229 -24.92 -13.10 7.26
C ALA A 229 -25.31 -13.80 5.94
N SER A 230 -24.55 -14.83 5.54
CA SER A 230 -24.80 -15.64 4.34
C SER A 230 -25.47 -16.98 4.64
N SER A 231 -25.67 -17.30 5.92
CA SER A 231 -26.33 -18.51 6.46
C SER A 231 -27.79 -18.22 6.78
#